data_AF-A0A4U1FME3-F1
#
_entry.id   AF-A0A4U1FME3-F1
#
_cell.length_a   1.000
_cell.length_b   1.000
_cell.length_c   1.000
_cell.angle_alpha   90.00
_cell.angle_beta   90.00
_cell.angle_gamma   90.00
#
_symmetry.space_group_name_H-M   'P 1'
#
loop_
_entity.id
_entity.type
_entity.pdbx_description
1 polymer ?
#
loop_
_entity_poly.entity_id
_entity_poly.type
_entity_poly.pdbx_seq_one_letter_code
_entity_poly.pdbx_strand_id
1 'polypeptide(L)'
;MAELLLGESKLEQYLKEHPLRQGASPRGPRPQMTEVRKHLTAALDRGNLKSEFLQESNLIMAKLDYVEGDYEAALNIYARVGLEDWPLTGVPPYRLRMAADAYATK
;
A
#
# COMPACT_ATOMS: atom_id res chain seq x y z
N MET A 1 8.84 8.04 8.73
CA MET A 1 8.48 8.87 7.55
C MET A 1 9.31 8.53 6.33
N ALA A 2 10.66 8.58 6.40
CA ALA A 2 11.51 8.26 5.24
C ALA A 2 11.25 6.87 4.62
N GLU A 3 11.11 5.84 5.46
CA GLU A 3 10.84 4.47 5.00
C GLU A 3 9.48 4.37 4.27
N LEU A 4 8.43 5.00 4.80
CA LEU A 4 7.11 5.05 4.15
C LEU A 4 7.21 5.64 2.75
N LEU A 5 7.82 6.83 2.63
CA LEU A 5 7.93 7.54 1.36
C LEU A 5 8.79 6.76 0.35
N LEU A 6 9.87 6.10 0.79
CA LEU A 6 10.69 5.24 -0.06
C LEU A 6 9.92 4.00 -0.54
N GLY A 7 9.18 3.35 0.36
CA GLY A 7 8.33 2.22 0.03
C GLY A 7 7.27 2.58 -1.01
N GLU A 8 6.51 3.66 -0.78
CA GLU A 8 5.50 4.17 -1.70
C GLU A 8 6.11 4.52 -3.06
N SER A 9 7.18 5.32 -3.07
CA SER A 9 7.79 5.82 -4.32
C SER A 9 8.29 4.67 -5.19
N LYS A 10 8.93 3.65 -4.60
CA LYS A 10 9.42 2.48 -5.34
C LYS A 10 8.28 1.61 -5.88
N LEU A 11 7.21 1.43 -5.09
CA LEU A 11 6.04 0.68 -5.55
C LEU A 11 5.36 1.38 -6.72
N GLU A 12 5.04 2.67 -6.57
CA GLU A 12 4.36 3.44 -7.60
C GLU A 12 5.20 3.59 -8.88
N GLN A 13 6.52 3.76 -8.74
CA GLN A 13 7.44 3.75 -9.89
C GLN A 13 7.44 2.39 -10.60
N TYR A 14 7.47 1.29 -9.86
CA TYR A 14 7.41 -0.06 -10.44
C TYR A 14 6.09 -0.30 -11.18
N LEU A 15 4.96 0.15 -10.62
CA LEU A 15 3.64 0.02 -11.26
C LEU A 15 3.51 0.92 -12.50
N LYS A 16 4.21 2.06 -12.53
CA LYS A 16 4.28 2.92 -13.71
C LYS A 16 5.09 2.28 -14.84
N GLU A 17 6.24 1.69 -14.54
CA GLU A 17 7.10 1.00 -15.52
C GLU A 17 6.49 -0.33 -15.98
N HIS A 18 5.72 -0.96 -15.10
CA HIS A 18 5.05 -2.22 -15.36
C HIS A 18 3.58 -2.07 -14.97
N PRO A 19 2.71 -1.59 -15.86
CA PRO A 19 1.28 -1.47 -15.58
C PRO A 19 0.62 -2.83 -15.29
N LEU A 20 -0.32 -2.86 -14.35
CA LEU A 20 -1.16 -4.03 -14.10
C LEU A 20 -2.20 -4.14 -15.22
N ARG A 21 -2.34 -5.34 -15.81
CA ARG A 21 -3.37 -5.62 -16.81
C ARG A 21 -4.46 -6.47 -16.17
N GLN A 22 -5.71 -6.18 -16.53
CA GLN A 22 -6.84 -6.98 -16.07
C GLN A 22 -6.67 -8.45 -16.47
N GLY A 23 -6.90 -9.37 -15.53
CA GLY A 23 -6.75 -10.81 -15.76
C GLY A 23 -5.30 -11.31 -15.88
N ALA A 24 -4.30 -10.47 -15.63
CA ALA A 24 -2.91 -10.93 -15.57
C ALA A 24 -2.66 -11.79 -14.32
N SER A 25 -1.74 -12.75 -14.45
CA SER A 25 -1.27 -13.52 -13.30
C SER A 25 -0.61 -12.60 -12.26
N PRO A 26 -0.69 -12.95 -10.96
CA PRO A 26 -0.01 -12.22 -9.92
C PRO A 26 1.48 -12.10 -10.18
N ARG A 27 2.08 -11.00 -9.71
CA ARG A 27 3.52 -10.84 -9.83
C ARG A 27 4.16 -11.61 -8.69
N GLY A 28 4.78 -12.76 -8.99
CA GLY A 28 5.57 -13.48 -7.99
C GLY A 28 6.65 -12.59 -7.34
N PRO A 29 7.30 -13.07 -6.27
CA PRO A 29 8.26 -12.28 -5.50
C PRO A 29 9.37 -11.74 -6.41
N ARG A 30 9.51 -10.42 -6.46
CA ARG A 30 10.53 -9.72 -7.25
C ARG A 30 11.46 -8.94 -6.33
N PRO A 31 12.76 -8.81 -6.68
CA PRO A 31 13.72 -8.08 -5.86
C PRO A 31 13.25 -6.65 -5.50
N GLN A 32 12.63 -5.95 -6.46
CA GLN A 32 12.07 -4.61 -6.22
C GLN A 32 10.94 -4.63 -5.18
N MET A 33 10.08 -5.65 -5.20
CA MET A 33 8.97 -5.80 -4.25
C MET A 33 9.47 -6.21 -2.87
N THR A 34 10.52 -7.05 -2.79
CA THR A 34 11.20 -7.34 -1.52
C THR A 34 11.76 -6.06 -0.88
N GLU A 35 12.31 -5.15 -1.66
CA GLU A 35 12.84 -3.88 -1.15
C GLU A 35 11.72 -2.94 -0.67
N VAL A 36 10.63 -2.83 -1.43
CA VAL A 36 9.42 -2.11 -1.00
C VAL A 36 8.92 -2.66 0.33
N ARG A 37 8.75 -3.99 0.44
CA ARG A 37 8.29 -4.66 1.66
C ARG A 37 9.18 -4.31 2.85
N LYS A 38 10.51 -4.39 2.68
CA LYS A 38 11.47 -4.06 3.74
C LYS A 38 11.29 -2.63 4.25
N HIS A 39 11.11 -1.65 3.37
CA HIS A 39 10.86 -0.27 3.76
C HIS A 39 9.54 -0.14 4.53
N LEU A 40 8.44 -0.73 4.02
CA LEU A 40 7.13 -0.65 4.67
C LEU A 40 7.10 -1.35 6.03
N THR A 41 7.71 -2.54 6.16
CA THR A 41 7.88 -3.23 7.44
C THR A 41 8.67 -2.38 8.42
N ALA A 42 9.79 -1.77 7.98
CA ALA A 42 10.55 -0.87 8.84
C ALA A 42 9.76 0.38 9.26
N ALA A 43 8.86 0.88 8.40
CA ALA A 43 7.98 2.00 8.73
C ALA A 43 6.94 1.62 9.79
N LEU A 44 6.37 0.41 9.70
CA LEU A 44 5.36 -0.11 10.63
C LEU A 44 5.97 -0.51 11.98
N ASP A 45 7.14 -1.18 11.98
CA ASP A 45 7.76 -1.74 13.18
C ASP A 45 8.37 -0.66 14.10
N ARG A 46 8.87 0.45 13.53
CA ARG A 46 9.55 1.50 14.32
C ARG A 46 8.60 2.28 15.24
N GLY A 47 7.29 2.18 15.06
CA GLY A 47 6.28 2.80 15.94
C GLY A 47 6.36 4.32 16.09
N ASN A 48 7.15 5.01 15.25
CA ASN A 48 7.43 6.45 15.36
C ASN A 48 6.63 7.31 14.36
N LEU A 49 5.67 6.69 13.68
CA LEU A 49 4.75 7.36 12.76
C LEU A 49 3.47 7.77 13.50
N LYS A 50 2.91 8.92 13.11
CA LYS A 50 1.55 9.29 13.51
C LYS A 50 0.56 8.25 12.97
N SER A 51 -0.60 8.11 13.63
CA SER A 51 -1.65 7.16 13.24
C SER A 51 -2.01 7.25 11.75
N GLU A 52 -2.14 8.47 11.22
CA GLU A 52 -2.41 8.71 9.79
C GLU A 52 -1.38 8.05 8.88
N PHE A 53 -0.09 8.17 9.19
CA PHE A 53 0.99 7.58 8.39
C PHE A 53 1.11 6.07 8.61
N LEU A 54 0.72 5.55 9.77
CA LEU A 54 0.60 4.11 9.99
C LEU A 54 -0.52 3.52 9.14
N GLN A 55 -1.66 4.19 9.07
CA GLN A 55 -2.77 3.79 8.20
C GLN A 55 -2.34 3.84 6.72
N GLU A 56 -1.69 4.91 6.28
CA GLU A 56 -1.13 5.01 4.92
C GLU A 56 -0.12 3.88 4.63
N SER A 57 0.80 3.59 5.55
CA SER A 57 1.77 2.49 5.43
C SER A 57 1.08 1.13 5.27
N ASN A 58 0.00 0.90 6.02
CA ASN A 58 -0.82 -0.30 5.90
C ASN A 58 -1.51 -0.40 4.54
N LEU A 59 -2.12 0.67 4.03
CA LEU A 59 -2.78 0.64 2.72
C LEU A 59 -1.80 0.38 1.57
N ILE A 60 -0.58 0.91 1.66
CA ILE A 60 0.48 0.65 0.69
C ILE A 60 0.97 -0.80 0.81
N MET A 61 1.09 -1.35 2.02
CA MET A 61 1.40 -2.78 2.23
C MET A 61 0.32 -3.67 1.62
N ALA A 62 -0.97 -3.35 1.82
CA ALA A 62 -2.07 -4.10 1.22
C ALA A 62 -2.04 -4.05 -0.32
N LYS A 63 -1.72 -2.89 -0.91
CA LYS A 63 -1.50 -2.77 -2.35
C LYS A 63 -0.34 -3.65 -2.83
N LEU A 64 0.76 -3.71 -2.08
CA LEU A 64 1.88 -4.59 -2.37
C LEU A 64 1.46 -6.07 -2.32
N ASP A 65 0.75 -6.48 -1.27
CA ASP A 65 0.23 -7.85 -1.11
C ASP A 65 -0.68 -8.23 -2.28
N TYR A 66 -1.58 -7.33 -2.71
CA TYR A 66 -2.41 -7.52 -3.90
C TYR A 66 -1.57 -7.71 -5.18
N VAL A 67 -0.54 -6.88 -5.38
CA VAL A 67 0.36 -6.99 -6.55
C VAL A 67 1.11 -8.32 -6.55
N GLU A 68 1.52 -8.80 -5.37
CA GLU A 68 2.21 -10.07 -5.18
C GLU A 68 1.28 -11.30 -5.22
N GLY A 69 -0.04 -11.08 -5.18
CA GLY A 69 -1.07 -12.12 -5.22
C GLY A 69 -1.50 -12.66 -3.87
N ASP A 70 -1.03 -12.06 -2.77
CA ASP A 70 -1.46 -12.39 -1.42
C ASP A 70 -2.73 -11.59 -1.05
N TYR A 71 -3.84 -11.98 -1.69
CA TYR A 71 -5.11 -11.28 -1.53
C TYR A 71 -5.69 -11.39 -0.11
N GLU A 72 -5.44 -12.50 0.58
CA GLU A 72 -5.89 -12.68 1.96
C GLU A 72 -5.18 -11.71 2.91
N ALA A 73 -3.86 -11.52 2.77
CA ALA A 73 -3.12 -10.53 3.53
C ALA A 73 -3.65 -9.11 3.26
N ALA A 74 -3.87 -8.75 1.99
CA ALA A 74 -4.42 -7.46 1.62
C ALA A 74 -5.81 -7.21 2.25
N LEU A 75 -6.73 -8.17 2.13
CA LEU A 75 -8.08 -8.09 2.70
C LEU A 75 -8.05 -7.93 4.23
N ASN A 76 -7.19 -8.67 4.92
CA ASN A 76 -7.01 -8.56 6.37
C ASN A 76 -6.53 -7.17 6.77
N ILE A 77 -5.62 -6.58 6.00
CA ILE A 77 -5.16 -5.21 6.25
C ILE A 77 -6.29 -4.20 6.03
N TYR A 78 -7.06 -4.30 4.93
CA TYR A 78 -8.18 -3.40 4.69
C TYR A 78 -9.24 -3.47 5.78
N ALA A 79 -9.55 -4.67 6.27
CA ALA A 79 -10.45 -4.87 7.40
C ALA A 79 -9.92 -4.19 8.68
N ARG A 80 -8.61 -4.31 8.96
CA ARG A 80 -7.99 -3.69 10.13
C ARG A 80 -7.90 -2.17 10.05
N VAL A 81 -7.68 -1.61 8.86
CA VAL A 81 -7.59 -0.15 8.67
C VAL A 81 -8.96 0.52 8.79
N GLY A 82 -10.04 -0.18 8.40
CA GLY A 82 -11.40 0.36 8.44
C GLY A 82 -11.63 1.42 7.37
N LEU A 83 -11.62 1.02 6.09
CA LEU A 83 -11.76 1.95 4.95
C LEU A 83 -13.06 2.79 5.00
N GLU A 84 -14.09 2.31 5.68
CA GLU A 84 -15.39 2.99 5.83
C GLU A 84 -15.26 4.28 6.64
N ASP A 85 -14.32 4.32 7.59
CA ASP A 85 -14.05 5.48 8.44
C ASP A 85 -12.95 6.39 7.87
N TRP A 86 -12.48 6.13 6.65
CA TRP A 86 -11.40 6.91 6.06
C TRP A 86 -11.85 8.35 5.72
N PRO A 87 -11.12 9.39 6.16
CA PRO A 87 -11.53 10.77 5.95
C PRO A 87 -11.47 11.18 4.47
N LEU A 88 -12.58 11.73 3.95
CA LEU A 88 -12.70 12.21 2.56
C LEU A 88 -12.78 13.74 2.43
N THR A 89 -13.03 14.45 3.53
CA THR A 89 -13.15 15.91 3.55
C THR A 89 -11.95 16.55 4.23
N GLY A 90 -11.44 17.67 3.69
CA GLY A 90 -10.29 18.37 4.28
C GLY A 90 -8.97 17.60 4.18
N VAL A 91 -8.91 16.56 3.33
CA VAL A 91 -7.71 15.75 3.10
C VAL A 91 -7.01 16.14 1.80
N PRO A 92 -5.68 15.96 1.72
CA PRO A 92 -4.95 16.21 0.49
C PRO A 92 -5.30 15.19 -0.61
N PRO A 93 -5.16 15.54 -1.91
CA PRO A 93 -5.58 14.69 -3.02
C PRO A 93 -4.95 13.28 -3.03
N TYR A 94 -3.71 13.13 -2.58
CA TYR A 94 -3.05 11.82 -2.56
C TYR A 94 -3.74 10.82 -1.63
N ARG A 95 -4.37 11.30 -0.53
CA ARG A 95 -5.14 10.43 0.38
C ARG A 95 -6.48 10.02 -0.21
N LEU A 96 -7.09 10.86 -1.06
CA LEU A 96 -8.28 10.49 -1.83
C LEU A 96 -7.94 9.41 -2.85
N ARG A 97 -6.82 9.55 -3.57
CA ARG A 97 -6.30 8.52 -4.48
C ARG A 97 -6.05 7.21 -3.74
N MET A 98 -5.43 7.26 -2.57
CA MET A 98 -5.14 6.07 -1.77
C MET A 98 -6.42 5.35 -1.32
N ALA A 99 -7.47 6.09 -0.94
CA ALA A 99 -8.77 5.50 -0.62
C ALA A 99 -9.39 4.84 -1.86
N ALA A 100 -9.40 5.53 -3.00
CA ALA A 100 -9.92 4.99 -4.26
C ALA A 100 -9.18 3.70 -4.68
N ASP A 101 -7.85 3.71 -4.62
CA ASP A 101 -7.02 2.54 -4.91
C ASP A 101 -7.34 1.39 -3.94
N ALA A 102 -7.43 1.66 -2.64
CA ALA A 102 -7.72 0.64 -1.63
C ALA A 102 -9.10 0.02 -1.82
N TYR A 103 -10.12 0.79 -2.18
CA TYR A 103 -11.44 0.26 -2.53
C TYR A 103 -11.43 -0.54 -3.84
N ALA A 104 -10.57 -0.20 -4.80
CA ALA A 104 -10.45 -0.94 -6.05
C ALA A 104 -9.74 -2.29 -5.88
N THR A 105 -8.90 -2.44 -4.85
CA THR A 105 -8.12 -3.67 -4.57
C THR A 105 -8.65 -4.50 -3.40
N LYS A 106 -9.64 -4.01 -2.64
CA LYS A 106 -10.42 -4.77 -1.64
C LYS A 106 -11.49 -5.61 -2.34
#